data_AF-A0A7Y2C5Q4-F1
#
_entry.id   AF-A0A7Y2C5Q4-F1
#
_cell.length_a   1.000
_cell.length_b   1.000
_cell.length_c   1.000
_cell.angle_alpha   90.00
_cell.angle_beta   90.00
_cell.angle_gamma   90.00
#
_symmetry.space_group_name_H-M   'P 1'
#
loop_
_entity.id
_entity.type
_entity.pdbx_description
1 polymer ?
#
loop_
_entity_poly.entity_id
_entity_poly.type
_entity_poly.pdbx_seq_one_letter_code
_entity_poly.pdbx_strand_id
1 'polypeptide(L)'
;MRDEDRISRHNRAAPYWAVAFVVTGVLGISTTFTDFGPFWNGYVLDIAGPAWNYVLVRRRSHAYSDNSWTRFFTPLRTTLIFVAFAYGIELAQYFELYDSTYDPWDFLAYVSLLIPMYIIDVLTR
;
A
#
# COMPACT_ATOMS: atom_id res chain seq x y z
N MET A 1 -24.07 -3.36 -15.27
CA MET A 1 -22.81 -3.87 -15.82
C MET A 1 -22.91 -5.40 -15.78
N ARG A 2 -22.69 -6.11 -16.90
CA ARG A 2 -22.79 -7.58 -16.90
C ARG A 2 -21.59 -8.14 -16.12
N ASP A 3 -21.79 -9.20 -15.34
CA ASP A 3 -20.72 -9.79 -14.51
C ASP A 3 -19.49 -10.21 -15.34
N GLU A 4 -19.71 -10.56 -16.61
CA GLU A 4 -18.65 -10.88 -17.59
C GLU A 4 -17.68 -9.72 -17.83
N ASP A 5 -18.19 -8.48 -17.89
CA ASP A 5 -17.37 -7.28 -18.11
C ASP A 5 -16.47 -7.00 -16.90
N ARG A 6 -16.97 -7.29 -15.69
CA ARG A 6 -16.24 -7.10 -14.42
C ARG A 6 -15.09 -8.10 -14.28
N ILE A 7 -15.34 -9.36 -14.64
CA ILE A 7 -14.34 -10.43 -14.60
C ILE A 7 -13.24 -10.18 -15.64
N SER A 8 -13.60 -9.72 -16.85
CA SER A 8 -12.65 -9.41 -17.91
C SER A 8 -11.67 -8.29 -17.51
N ARG A 9 -12.16 -7.17 -16.96
CA ARG A 9 -11.31 -6.08 -16.45
C ARG A 9 -10.40 -6.53 -15.31
N HIS A 10 -10.95 -7.29 -14.36
CA HIS A 10 -10.20 -7.84 -13.23
C HIS A 10 -9.02 -8.70 -13.70
N ASN A 11 -9.27 -9.63 -14.61
CA ASN A 11 -8.24 -10.53 -15.14
C ASN A 11 -7.14 -9.77 -15.90
N ARG A 12 -7.46 -8.64 -16.52
CA ARG A 12 -6.48 -7.79 -17.20
C ARG A 12 -5.56 -7.05 -16.22
N ALA A 13 -6.10 -6.57 -15.10
CA ALA A 13 -5.31 -5.84 -14.09
C ALA A 13 -4.53 -6.76 -13.14
N ALA A 14 -5.02 -7.99 -12.92
CA ALA A 14 -4.46 -8.99 -12.01
C ALA A 14 -2.93 -9.25 -12.15
N PRO A 15 -2.34 -9.39 -13.36
CA PRO A 15 -0.89 -9.59 -13.49
C PRO A 15 -0.09 -8.37 -13.01
N TYR A 16 -0.54 -7.15 -13.29
CA TYR A 16 0.16 -5.93 -12.86
C TYR A 16 0.16 -5.78 -11.34
N TRP A 17 -0.96 -6.10 -10.68
CA TRP A 17 -1.03 -6.12 -9.23
C TRP A 17 -0.16 -7.21 -8.60
N ALA A 18 -0.05 -8.38 -9.23
CA ALA A 18 0.85 -9.43 -8.76
C ALA A 18 2.32 -9.01 -8.86
N VAL A 19 2.71 -8.36 -9.97
CA VAL A 19 4.04 -7.77 -10.13
C VAL A 19 4.29 -6.70 -9.08
N ALA A 20 3.35 -5.76 -8.87
CA ALA A 20 3.47 -4.72 -7.86
C ALA A 20 3.65 -5.30 -6.44
N PHE A 21 2.94 -6.37 -6.11
CA PHE A 21 3.08 -7.08 -4.83
C PHE A 21 4.48 -7.68 -4.65
N VAL A 22 4.99 -8.36 -5.69
CA VAL A 22 6.33 -8.97 -5.65
C VAL A 22 7.41 -7.88 -5.58
N VAL A 23 7.30 -6.83 -6.39
CA VAL A 23 8.28 -5.74 -6.42
C VAL A 23 8.32 -5.00 -5.09
N THR A 24 7.17 -4.58 -4.55
CA THR A 24 7.12 -3.86 -3.26
C THR A 24 7.57 -4.76 -2.10
N GLY A 25 7.21 -6.05 -2.09
CA GLY A 25 7.69 -7.00 -1.10
C GLY A 25 9.20 -7.22 -1.17
N VAL A 26 9.76 -7.44 -2.36
CA VAL A 26 11.21 -7.60 -2.56
C VAL A 26 11.96 -6.33 -2.19
N LEU A 27 11.46 -5.15 -2.60
CA LEU A 27 12.06 -3.87 -2.23
C LEU A 27 12.08 -3.68 -0.71
N GLY A 28 10.95 -3.86 -0.04
CA GLY A 28 10.87 -3.72 1.42
C GLY A 28 11.73 -4.74 2.18
N ILE A 29 11.88 -5.96 1.66
CA ILE A 29 12.79 -6.94 2.27
C ILE A 29 14.25 -6.56 1.98
N SER A 30 14.55 -6.07 0.78
CA SER A 30 15.92 -5.77 0.38
C SER A 30 16.56 -4.62 1.17
N THR A 31 15.77 -3.71 1.76
CA THR A 31 16.28 -2.68 2.69
C THR A 31 16.88 -3.27 3.96
N THR A 32 16.48 -4.50 4.35
CA THR A 32 17.07 -5.18 5.52
C THR A 32 18.41 -5.85 5.23
N PHE A 33 18.67 -6.20 3.96
CA PHE A 33 19.86 -6.97 3.56
C PHE A 33 20.93 -6.14 2.86
N THR A 34 20.57 -4.99 2.31
CA THR A 34 21.47 -4.20 1.47
C THR A 34 21.39 -2.74 1.87
N ASP A 35 22.55 -2.15 2.15
CA ASP A 35 22.69 -0.73 2.45
C ASP A 35 23.12 0.01 1.17
N PHE A 36 22.17 0.64 0.48
CA PHE A 36 22.44 1.54 -0.65
C PHE A 36 22.48 3.02 -0.22
N GLY A 37 22.61 3.29 1.08
CA GLY A 37 22.70 4.61 1.67
C GLY A 37 21.46 5.04 2.47
N PRO A 38 21.49 6.26 3.04
CA PRO A 38 20.47 6.72 3.99
C PRO A 38 19.05 6.72 3.44
N PHE A 39 18.88 7.11 2.17
CA PHE A 39 17.57 7.11 1.51
C PHE A 39 16.99 5.70 1.38
N TRP A 40 17.84 4.70 1.12
CA TRP A 40 17.41 3.32 0.93
C TRP A 40 16.95 2.67 2.24
N ASN A 41 17.67 2.91 3.33
CA ASN A 41 17.33 2.28 4.61
C ASN A 41 16.20 2.99 5.35
N GLY A 42 16.02 4.30 5.14
CA GLY A 42 14.87 5.04 5.67
C GLY A 42 13.65 4.87 4.77
N TYR A 43 13.59 5.66 3.70
CA TYR A 43 12.33 5.86 2.97
C TYR A 43 11.87 4.69 2.11
N VAL A 44 12.74 3.81 1.61
CA VAL A 44 12.27 2.72 0.71
C VAL A 44 11.35 1.75 1.43
N LEU A 45 11.62 1.48 2.72
CA LEU A 45 10.73 0.65 3.54
C LEU A 45 9.40 1.37 3.78
N ASP A 46 9.44 2.67 4.02
CA ASP A 46 8.26 3.51 4.24
C ASP A 46 7.41 3.65 2.98
N ILE A 47 8.02 3.67 1.81
CA ILE A 47 7.28 3.65 0.53
C ILE A 47 6.69 2.26 0.28
N ALA A 48 7.51 1.23 0.43
CA ALA A 48 7.15 -0.14 0.07
C ALA A 48 6.12 -0.76 1.03
N GLY A 49 6.19 -0.46 2.33
CA GLY A 49 5.35 -1.05 3.38
C GLY A 49 3.85 -0.79 3.19
N PRO A 50 3.39 0.48 3.17
CA PRO A 50 1.99 0.82 2.93
C PRO A 50 1.50 0.37 1.56
N ALA A 51 2.34 0.50 0.52
CA ALA A 51 2.01 0.04 -0.83
C ALA A 51 1.77 -1.48 -0.86
N TRP A 52 2.67 -2.25 -0.26
CA TRP A 52 2.55 -3.71 -0.19
C TRP A 52 1.28 -4.14 0.55
N ASN A 53 1.01 -3.52 1.70
CA ASN A 53 -0.22 -3.76 2.47
C ASN A 53 -1.49 -3.36 1.72
N TYR A 54 -1.45 -2.27 0.94
CA TYR A 54 -2.56 -1.87 0.09
C TYR A 54 -2.90 -2.95 -0.94
N VAL A 55 -1.90 -3.50 -1.64
CA VAL A 55 -2.13 -4.60 -2.61
C VAL A 55 -2.73 -5.83 -1.91
N LEU A 56 -2.21 -6.20 -0.74
CA LEU A 56 -2.71 -7.35 0.03
C LEU A 56 -4.19 -7.21 0.38
N VAL A 57 -4.57 -6.09 1.00
CA VAL A 57 -5.94 -5.86 1.45
C VAL A 57 -6.89 -5.78 0.25
N ARG A 58 -6.49 -5.08 -0.82
CA ARG A 58 -7.33 -4.92 -2.01
C ARG A 58 -7.48 -6.19 -2.81
N ARG A 59 -6.41 -6.98 -3.01
CA ARG A 59 -6.48 -8.23 -3.78
C ARG A 59 -7.19 -9.34 -3.01
N ARG A 60 -6.95 -9.45 -1.69
CA ARG A 60 -7.69 -10.39 -0.82
C ARG A 60 -9.19 -10.08 -0.83
N SER A 61 -9.55 -8.80 -0.92
CA SER A 61 -10.95 -8.38 -0.98
C SER A 61 -11.63 -8.66 -2.33
N HIS A 62 -10.86 -8.89 -3.40
CA HIS A 62 -11.39 -9.10 -4.75
C HIS A 62 -11.40 -10.55 -5.22
N ALA A 63 -10.52 -11.40 -4.68
CA ALA A 63 -10.26 -12.70 -5.29
C ALA A 63 -11.47 -13.66 -5.18
N TYR A 64 -12.11 -13.82 -4.02
CA TYR A 64 -13.03 -14.95 -3.83
C TYR A 64 -14.14 -14.80 -2.76
N SER A 65 -14.34 -13.63 -2.16
CA SER A 65 -15.40 -13.49 -1.15
C SER A 65 -16.20 -12.20 -1.31
N ASP A 66 -17.46 -12.33 -1.72
CA ASP A 66 -18.45 -11.25 -1.63
C ASP A 66 -19.11 -11.29 -0.25
N ASN A 67 -18.38 -10.85 0.78
CA ASN A 67 -18.87 -10.78 2.14
C ASN A 67 -18.82 -9.34 2.66
N SER A 68 -19.47 -9.06 3.79
CA SER A 68 -19.54 -7.71 4.36
C SER A 68 -18.16 -7.10 4.63
N TRP A 69 -17.15 -7.94 4.92
CA TRP A 69 -15.78 -7.50 5.19
C TRP A 69 -15.09 -6.97 3.93
N THR A 70 -15.16 -7.68 2.81
CA THR A 70 -14.52 -7.24 1.56
C THR A 70 -15.21 -6.04 0.92
N ARG A 71 -16.53 -5.88 1.13
CA ARG A 71 -17.28 -4.69 0.74
C ARG A 71 -16.89 -3.45 1.55
N PHE A 72 -16.38 -3.62 2.76
CA PHE A 72 -15.89 -2.51 3.58
C PHE A 72 -14.61 -1.90 3.01
N PHE A 73 -13.68 -2.71 2.50
CA PHE A 73 -12.40 -2.28 1.94
C PHE A 73 -12.52 -1.79 0.49
N THR A 74 -13.29 -0.72 0.30
CA THR A 74 -13.27 0.06 -0.94
C THR A 74 -11.89 0.74 -1.12
N PRO A 75 -11.49 1.09 -2.36
CA PRO A 75 -10.24 1.79 -2.64
C PRO A 75 -10.04 2.97 -1.71
N LEU A 76 -11.06 3.83 -1.63
CA LEU A 76 -11.04 5.05 -0.81
C LEU A 76 -10.87 4.73 0.68
N ARG A 77 -11.67 3.81 1.24
CA ARG A 77 -11.58 3.46 2.66
C ARG A 77 -10.24 2.82 2.99
N THR A 78 -9.75 1.96 2.12
CA THR A 78 -8.45 1.30 2.29
C THR A 78 -7.33 2.34 2.31
N THR A 79 -7.31 3.26 1.35
CA THR A 79 -6.34 4.37 1.32
C THR A 79 -6.43 5.22 2.57
N LEU A 80 -7.64 5.63 2.99
CA LEU A 80 -7.82 6.45 4.19
C LEU A 80 -7.33 5.75 5.46
N ILE A 81 -7.57 4.45 5.61
CA ILE A 81 -7.07 3.65 6.74
C ILE A 81 -5.54 3.67 6.75
N PHE A 82 -4.90 3.42 5.61
CA PHE A 82 -3.43 3.41 5.53
C PHE A 82 -2.81 4.80 5.73
N VAL A 83 -3.42 5.86 5.17
CA VAL A 83 -2.99 7.24 5.41
C VAL A 83 -3.14 7.61 6.88
N ALA A 84 -4.25 7.26 7.52
CA ALA A 84 -4.47 7.53 8.94
C ALA A 84 -3.47 6.76 9.82
N PHE A 85 -3.15 5.52 9.46
CA PHE A 85 -2.16 4.70 10.16
C PHE A 85 -0.75 5.27 10.01
N ALA A 86 -0.35 5.62 8.79
CA ALA A 86 0.93 6.28 8.49
C ALA A 86 1.07 7.60 9.27
N TYR A 87 0.04 8.43 9.25
CA TYR A 87 0.00 9.66 10.06
C TYR A 87 0.06 9.37 11.57
N GLY A 88 -0.56 8.29 12.03
CA GLY A 88 -0.49 7.85 13.42
C GLY A 88 0.91 7.43 13.86
N ILE A 89 1.69 6.80 12.98
CA ILE A 89 3.09 6.47 13.22
C ILE A 89 3.89 7.76 13.40
N GLU A 90 3.75 8.71 12.49
CA GLU A 90 4.44 10.02 12.56
C GLU A 90 4.12 10.78 13.84
N LEU A 91 2.84 10.80 14.24
CA LEU A 91 2.46 11.38 15.53
C LEU A 91 3.11 10.65 16.70
N ALA A 92 3.18 9.32 16.66
CA ALA A 92 3.83 8.54 17.71
C ALA A 92 5.35 8.84 17.80
N GLN A 93 6.01 9.05 16.66
CA GLN A 93 7.41 9.48 16.60
C GLN A 93 7.58 10.91 17.13
N TYR A 94 6.72 11.83 16.72
CA TYR A 94 6.73 13.23 17.17
C TYR A 94 6.58 13.36 18.70
N PHE A 95 5.79 12.48 19.32
CA PHE A 95 5.63 12.40 20.77
C PHE A 95 6.63 11.48 21.46
N GLU A 96 7.64 10.96 20.74
CA GLU A 96 8.68 10.08 21.27
C GLU A 96 8.10 8.84 22.00
N LEU A 97 6.97 8.30 21.51
CA LEU A 97 6.32 7.13 22.12
C LEU A 97 7.15 5.84 21.99
N TYR A 98 8.14 5.84 21.10
CA TYR A 98 9.13 4.77 20.93
C TYR A 98 10.42 5.34 20.32
N ASP A 99 11.52 4.58 20.47
CA ASP A 99 12.85 4.99 19.99
C ASP A 99 12.91 5.00 18.46
N SER A 100 12.72 6.19 17.90
CA SER A 100 12.73 6.47 16.46
C SER A 100 12.97 7.96 16.24
N THR A 101 13.55 8.30 15.09
CA THR A 101 13.76 9.70 14.70
C THR A 101 12.55 10.20 13.93
N TYR A 102 11.90 11.24 14.42
CA TYR A 102 10.83 11.90 13.68
C TYR A 102 11.40 12.60 12.43
N ASP A 103 10.89 12.23 11.25
CA ASP A 103 11.17 12.90 9.99
C ASP A 103 9.87 13.24 9.25
N PRO A 104 9.50 14.52 9.09
CA PRO A 104 8.28 14.91 8.38
C PRO A 104 8.22 14.43 6.91
N TRP A 105 9.34 14.03 6.32
CA TRP A 105 9.39 13.46 4.97
C TRP A 105 8.93 11.99 4.92
N ASP A 106 8.92 11.27 6.04
CA ASP A 106 8.44 9.88 6.13
C ASP A 106 6.96 9.82 5.76
N PHE A 107 6.16 10.80 6.21
CA PHE A 107 4.77 10.90 5.80
C PHE A 107 4.59 10.95 4.28
N LEU A 108 5.40 11.79 3.62
CA LEU A 108 5.39 11.96 2.18
C LEU A 108 5.86 10.69 1.47
N ALA A 109 6.84 10.00 2.04
CA ALA A 109 7.30 8.69 1.57
C ALA A 109 6.15 7.66 1.60
N TYR A 110 5.40 7.53 2.71
CA TYR A 110 4.25 6.61 2.80
C TYR A 110 3.19 6.87 1.71
N VAL A 111 2.86 8.15 1.45
CA VAL A 111 1.81 8.50 0.48
C VAL A 111 2.28 8.50 -0.97
N SER A 112 3.59 8.59 -1.21
CA SER A 112 4.18 8.73 -2.55
C SER A 112 3.78 7.62 -3.52
N LEU A 113 3.67 6.37 -3.03
CA LEU A 113 3.25 5.21 -3.82
C LEU A 113 1.79 4.81 -3.54
N LEU A 114 1.31 5.04 -2.33
CA LEU A 114 -0.07 4.71 -1.93
C LEU A 114 -1.12 5.48 -2.74
N ILE A 115 -0.91 6.79 -3.00
CA ILE A 115 -1.87 7.61 -3.75
C ILE A 115 -1.92 7.24 -5.24
N PRO A 116 -0.80 7.08 -5.97
CA PRO A 116 -0.82 6.55 -7.34
C PRO A 116 -1.52 5.20 -7.45
N MET A 117 -1.29 4.28 -6.50
CA MET A 117 -1.95 2.99 -6.48
C MET A 117 -3.45 3.09 -6.27
N TYR A 118 -3.89 3.97 -5.38
CA TYR A 118 -5.31 4.30 -5.21
C TYR A 118 -5.94 4.79 -6.51
N ILE A 119 -5.28 5.71 -7.22
CA ILE A 119 -5.76 6.24 -8.50
C ILE A 119 -5.89 5.11 -9.51
N ILE A 120 -4.87 4.25 -9.65
CA ILE A 120 -4.90 3.10 -10.55
C ILE A 120 -6.04 2.14 -10.18
N ASP A 121 -6.24 1.85 -8.90
CA ASP A 121 -7.30 0.94 -8.43
C ASP A 121 -8.72 1.52 -8.65
N VAL A 122 -8.89 2.83 -8.60
CA VAL A 122 -10.15 3.49 -8.97
C VAL A 122 -10.37 3.44 -10.48
N LEU A 123 -9.33 3.70 -11.29
CA LEU A 123 -9.42 3.73 -12.76
C LEU A 123 -9.58 2.33 -13.38
N THR A 124 -9.13 1.28 -12.70
CA THR A 124 -9.18 -0.11 -13.18
C THR A 124 -10.40 -0.89 -12.69
N ARG A 125 -11.30 -0.27 -11.91
CA ARG A 125 -12.62 -0.80 -11.55
C ARG A 125 -13.63 -0.67 -12.70
#